data_AF-A0A1G8PU67-F1
#
_entry.id   AF-A0A1G8PU67-F1
#
_cell.length_a   1.000
_cell.length_b   1.000
_cell.length_c   1.000
_cell.angle_alpha   90.00
_cell.angle_beta   90.00
_cell.angle_gamma   90.00
#
_symmetry.space_group_name_H-M   'P 1'
#
loop_
_entity.id
_entity.type
_entity.pdbx_description
1 polymer ?
#
loop_
_entity_poly.entity_id
_entity_poly.type
_entity_poly.pdbx_seq_one_letter_code
_entity_poly.pdbx_strand_id
1 'polypeptide(L)' 'MSDDNNKKPIGLDLVDDKPDYNKSEEENKKDYIERYKKVYGEAPPGVEE' A
#
# COMPACT_ATOMS: atom_id res chain seq x y z
N MET A 1 25.70 -0.22 -29.55
CA MET A 1 24.95 -1.05 -28.58
C MET A 1 24.18 -0.09 -27.69
N SER A 2 22.89 0.03 -27.94
CA SER A 2 21.96 0.70 -27.03
C SER A 2 21.41 -0.36 -26.06
N ASP A 3 20.80 0.14 -24.98
CA ASP A 3 19.83 -0.58 -24.13
C ASP A 3 20.41 -1.34 -22.93
N ASP A 4 20.34 -0.70 -21.74
CA ASP A 4 20.05 -1.36 -20.44
C ASP A 4 20.00 -0.39 -19.21
N ASN A 5 19.78 0.91 -19.42
CA ASN A 5 19.65 1.89 -18.31
C ASN A 5 18.20 2.32 -18.00
N ASN A 6 17.20 1.56 -18.45
CA ASN A 6 15.79 1.81 -18.12
C ASN A 6 15.29 0.88 -17.01
N LYS A 7 16.07 0.74 -15.92
CA LYS A 7 15.58 0.15 -14.67
C LYS A 7 14.56 1.13 -14.09
N LYS A 8 13.30 1.02 -14.52
CA LYS A 8 12.18 1.64 -13.79
C LYS A 8 12.35 1.21 -12.33
N PRO A 9 12.32 2.15 -11.37
CA PRO A 9 12.30 1.77 -9.96
C PRO A 9 11.12 0.82 -9.78
N ILE A 10 11.40 -0.41 -9.38
CA ILE A 10 10.36 -1.32 -8.91
C ILE A 10 9.88 -0.68 -7.63
N GLY A 11 8.74 0.02 -7.69
CA GLY A 11 8.17 0.73 -6.55
C GLY A 11 8.01 -0.26 -5.41
N LEU A 12 8.69 0.01 -4.29
CA LEU A 12 8.46 -0.71 -3.06
C LEU A 12 7.21 -0.13 -2.44
N ASP A 13 6.17 -0.95 -2.26
CA ASP A 13 5.04 -0.51 -1.44
C ASP A 13 5.52 -0.34 0.00
N LEU A 14 5.36 0.87 0.51
CA LEU A 14 5.73 1.24 1.87
C LEU A 14 4.66 0.81 2.89
N VAL A 15 3.52 0.29 2.43
CA VAL A 15 2.40 -0.13 3.26
C VAL A 15 2.03 -1.57 2.92
N ASP A 16 2.27 -2.49 3.85
CA ASP A 16 1.89 -3.90 3.70
C ASP A 16 0.43 -4.12 4.11
N ASP A 17 -0.37 -4.72 3.22
CA ASP A 17 -1.75 -5.15 3.46
C ASP A 17 -1.81 -6.48 4.25
N LYS A 18 -0.94 -6.60 5.25
CA LYS A 18 -0.89 -7.76 6.12
C LYS A 18 -1.96 -7.63 7.21
N PRO A 19 -2.93 -8.57 7.30
CA PRO A 19 -3.95 -8.52 8.33
C PRO A 19 -3.40 -8.96 9.70
N ASP A 20 -3.88 -8.33 10.76
CA ASP A 20 -3.77 -8.81 12.13
C ASP A 20 -4.94 -9.76 12.43
N TYR A 21 -4.63 -11.04 12.60
CA TYR A 21 -5.62 -12.08 12.87
C TYR A 21 -6.28 -12.00 14.25
N ASN A 22 -5.85 -11.07 15.12
CA ASN A 22 -6.53 -10.77 16.37
C ASN A 22 -7.60 -9.68 16.23
N LYS A 23 -7.67 -9.02 15.07
CA LYS A 23 -8.61 -7.94 14.77
C LYS A 23 -9.69 -8.40 13.81
N SER A 24 -10.82 -7.70 13.84
CA SER A 24 -11.86 -7.85 12.83
C SER A 24 -11.38 -7.35 11.46
N GLU A 25 -12.07 -7.77 10.40
CA GLU A 25 -11.79 -7.31 9.04
C GLU A 25 -11.94 -5.78 8.92
N GLU A 26 -12.96 -5.20 9.56
CA GLU A 26 -13.17 -3.75 9.57
C GLU A 26 -12.04 -2.99 10.28
N GLU A 27 -11.52 -3.51 11.39
CA GLU A 27 -10.39 -2.91 12.09
C GLU A 27 -9.11 -2.97 11.25
N ASN A 28 -8.82 -4.13 10.65
CA ASN A 28 -7.69 -4.27 9.74
C ASN A 28 -7.78 -3.33 8.54
N LYS A 29 -8.97 -3.18 7.97
CA LYS A 29 -9.23 -2.25 6.85
C LYS A 29 -8.98 -0.80 7.27
N LYS A 30 -9.47 -0.38 8.44
CA LYS A 30 -9.21 0.97 8.98
C LYS A 30 -7.72 1.21 9.21
N ASP A 31 -7.03 0.28 9.86
CA ASP A 31 -5.59 0.37 10.12
C ASP A 31 -4.78 0.45 8.83
N TYR A 32 -5.16 -0.33 7.80
CA TYR A 32 -4.53 -0.27 6.49
C TYR A 32 -4.73 1.09 5.81
N ILE A 33 -5.97 1.60 5.77
CA ILE A 33 -6.28 2.92 5.19
C ILE A 33 -5.52 4.04 5.93
N GLU A 34 -5.45 4.00 7.27
CA GLU A 34 -4.71 4.99 8.05
C GLU A 34 -3.20 4.94 7.76
N ARG A 35 -2.61 3.74 7.69
CA ARG A 35 -1.20 3.57 7.29
C ARG A 35 -0.96 4.07 5.88
N TYR A 36 -1.84 3.73 4.95
CA TYR A 36 -1.76 4.15 3.56
C TYR A 36 -1.82 5.67 3.42
N LYS A 37 -2.81 6.31 4.06
CA LYS A 37 -2.96 7.76 4.07
C LYS A 37 -1.79 8.47 4.75
N LYS A 38 -1.22 7.89 5.81
CA LYS A 38 -0.04 8.45 6.48
C LYS A 38 1.20 8.46 5.58
N VAL A 39 1.36 7.45 4.74
CA VAL A 39 2.53 7.29 3.87
C VAL A 39 2.36 8.05 2.55
N TYR A 40 1.20 7.92 1.91
CA TYR A 40 0.95 8.45 0.56
C TYR A 40 0.10 9.73 0.54
N GLY A 41 -0.58 10.08 1.64
CA GLY A 41 -1.47 11.24 1.70
C GLY A 41 -2.83 11.04 1.02
N GLU A 42 -3.04 9.90 0.35
CA GLU A 42 -4.26 9.54 -0.37
C GLU A 42 -4.87 8.22 0.15
N ALA A 43 -6.03 7.84 -0.36
CA ALA A 43 -6.66 6.56 -0.03
C ALA A 43 -6.09 5.42 -0.88
N PRO A 44 -6.03 4.18 -0.36
CA PRO A 44 -5.57 3.04 -1.15
C PRO A 44 -6.50 2.75 -2.34
N PRO A 45 -5.95 2.37 -3.51
CA PRO A 45 -6.74 2.01 -4.68
C PRO A 45 -7.59 0.76 -4.39
N GLY A 46 -8.87 0.79 -4.75
CA GLY A 46 -9.81 -0.33 -4.54
C GLY A 46 -10.56 -0.30 -3.21
N VAL A 47 -10.31 0.69 -2.35
CA VAL A 47 -11.21 1.02 -1.25
C VAL A 47 -12.18 2.10 -1.74
N GLU A 48 -13.31 1.68 -2.29
CA GLU A 48 -14.43 2.59 -2.54
C GLU A 48 -15.11 2.93 -1.20
N GLU A 49 -15.42 4.23 -0.99
CA GLU A 49 -16.17 4.74 0.17
C GLU A 49 -17.59 4.16 0.25
#